data_AF-A0A1X7M789-F1
#
_entry.id   AF-A0A1X7M789-F1
#
_cell.length_a   1.000
_cell.length_b   1.000
_cell.length_c   1.000
_cell.angle_alpha   90.00
_cell.angle_beta   90.00
_cell.angle_gamma   90.00
#
_symmetry.space_group_name_H-M   'P 1'
#
loop_
_entity.id
_entity.type
_entity.pdbx_description
1 polymer ?
#
loop_
_entity_poly.entity_id
_entity_poly.type
_entity_poly.pdbx_seq_one_letter_code
_entity_poly.pdbx_strand_id
1 'polypeptide(L)' 'MNAKHREQRVRQAEEARDVALQNLSRARKALDQIAAIAEAPLQHDSLRSIARLAEAALVGTVRADPDYVSGEQHEQEGP' A
#
# COMPACT_ATOMS: atom_id res chain seq x y z
N MET A 1 29.09 -26.54 12.97
CA MET A 1 27.76 -26.01 12.59
C MET A 1 27.08 -27.04 11.69
N ASN A 2 25.90 -27.54 12.05
CA ASN A 2 25.22 -28.65 11.38
C ASN A 2 24.73 -28.25 9.96
N ALA A 3 24.90 -29.12 8.96
CA ALA A 3 24.48 -28.88 7.58
C ALA A 3 22.99 -28.50 7.47
N LYS A 4 22.13 -29.13 8.29
CA LYS A 4 20.68 -28.80 8.35
C LYS A 4 20.41 -27.35 8.77
N HIS A 5 21.18 -26.83 9.72
CA HIS A 5 21.06 -25.43 10.16
C HIS A 5 21.57 -24.45 9.10
N ARG A 6 22.46 -24.88 8.20
CA ARG A 6 22.90 -24.07 7.06
C ARG A 6 21.80 -24.00 6.00
N GLU A 7 21.23 -25.15 5.62
CA GLU A 7 20.14 -25.22 4.63
C GLU A 7 18.91 -24.42 5.07
N GLN A 8 18.52 -24.51 6.35
CA GLN A 8 17.38 -23.76 6.86
C GLN A 8 17.60 -22.24 6.79
N ARG A 9 18.81 -21.75 7.10
CA ARG A 9 19.13 -20.32 6.97
C ARG A 9 19.15 -19.85 5.53
N VAL A 10 19.62 -20.67 4.59
CA VAL A 10 19.57 -20.35 3.16
C VAL A 10 18.13 -20.20 2.70
N ARG A 11 17.25 -21.15 3.05
CA ARG A 11 15.83 -21.08 2.70
C ARG A 11 15.15 -19.84 3.27
N GLN A 12 15.39 -19.52 4.54
CA GLN A 12 14.85 -18.31 5.17
C GLN A 12 15.33 -17.03 4.48
N ALA A 13 16.60 -16.98 4.05
CA ALA A 13 17.13 -15.84 3.32
C ALA A 13 16.49 -15.71 1.92
N GLU A 14 16.22 -16.83 1.25
CA GLU A 14 15.52 -16.84 -0.05
C GLU A 14 14.07 -16.37 0.08
N GLU A 15 13.33 -16.88 1.08
CA GLU A 15 11.96 -16.44 1.37
C GLU A 15 11.90 -14.93 1.67
N ALA A 16 12.82 -14.43 2.50
CA ALA A 16 12.91 -13.01 2.82
C ALA A 16 13.24 -12.16 1.58
N ARG A 17 14.14 -12.65 0.70
CA ARG A 17 14.47 -11.99 -0.56
C ARG A 17 13.27 -11.91 -1.48
N ASP A 18 12.52 -12.99 -1.62
CA ASP A 18 11.38 -13.04 -2.53
C ASP A 18 10.25 -12.12 -2.05
N VAL A 19 10.01 -12.04 -0.74
CA VAL A 19 9.09 -11.05 -0.13
C VAL A 19 9.56 -9.62 -0.39
N ALA A 20 10.86 -9.34 -0.21
CA ALA A 20 11.41 -8.01 -0.48
C ALA A 20 11.25 -7.60 -1.95
N LEU A 21 11.47 -8.51 -2.89
CA LEU A 21 11.28 -8.27 -4.33
C LEU A 21 9.81 -8.00 -4.69
N GLN A 22 8.87 -8.73 -4.08
CA GLN A 22 7.45 -8.48 -4.27
C GLN A 22 7.04 -7.09 -3.74
N ASN A 23 7.53 -6.71 -2.56
CA ASN A 23 7.27 -5.41 -1.97
C ASN A 23 7.86 -4.27 -2.81
N LEU A 24 9.09 -4.44 -3.33
CA LEU A 24 9.71 -3.47 -4.23
C LEU A 24 8.89 -3.28 -5.51
N SER A 25 8.39 -4.37 -6.10
CA SER A 25 7.53 -4.31 -7.28
C SER A 25 6.22 -3.56 -7.01
N ARG A 26 5.59 -3.78 -5.85
CA ARG A 26 4.39 -3.05 -5.42
C ARG A 26 4.68 -1.55 -5.22
N ALA A 27 5.77 -1.22 -4.53
CA ALA A 27 6.17 0.15 -4.28
C ALA A 27 6.43 0.92 -5.59
N ARG A 28 7.09 0.28 -6.57
CA ARG A 28 7.30 0.88 -7.88
C ARG A 28 6.00 1.18 -8.61
N LYS A 29 5.05 0.23 -8.62
CA LYS A 29 3.73 0.46 -9.23
C LYS A 29 2.97 1.61 -8.56
N ALA A 30 3.04 1.72 -7.24
CA ALA A 30 2.42 2.82 -6.51
C ALA A 30 3.06 4.17 -6.88
N LEU A 31 4.39 4.23 -6.99
CA LEU A 31 5.08 5.44 -7.43
C LEU A 31 4.71 5.85 -8.86
N ASP A 32 4.62 4.88 -9.78
CA ASP A 32 4.20 5.15 -11.16
C ASP A 32 2.76 5.72 -11.20
N GLN A 33 1.86 5.21 -10.36
CA GLN A 33 0.49 5.73 -10.24
C GLN A 33 0.44 7.14 -9.63
N ILE A 34 1.27 7.41 -8.62
CA ILE A 34 1.39 8.75 -8.01
C ILE A 34 1.93 9.75 -9.03
N ALA A 35 2.95 9.38 -9.81
CA ALA A 35 3.50 10.23 -10.86
C ALA A 35 2.43 10.54 -11.92
N ALA A 36 1.68 9.52 -12.37
CA ALA A 36 0.59 9.71 -13.32
C ALA A 36 -0.51 10.65 -12.80
N ILE A 37 -0.81 10.58 -11.50
CA ILE A 37 -1.72 11.53 -10.84
C ILE A 37 -1.14 12.94 -10.81
N ALA A 38 0.12 13.08 -10.40
CA ALA A 38 0.76 14.38 -10.22
C ALA A 38 0.95 15.14 -11.55
N GLU A 39 1.18 14.40 -12.63
CA GLU A 39 1.34 14.94 -13.98
C GLU A 39 0.00 15.13 -14.72
N ALA A 40 -1.11 14.58 -14.20
CA ALA A 40 -2.41 14.75 -14.82
C ALA A 40 -2.87 16.21 -14.72
N PRO A 41 -3.34 16.82 -15.82
CA PRO A 41 -3.91 18.16 -15.77
C PRO A 41 -5.10 18.16 -14.81
N LEU A 42 -5.17 19.18 -13.94
CA LEU A 42 -6.26 19.40 -12.98
C LEU A 42 -7.58 19.62 -13.72
N GLN A 43 -8.22 18.53 -14.14
CA GLN A 43 -9.62 18.55 -14.57
C GLN A 43 -10.50 18.43 -13.33
N HIS A 44 -11.72 18.97 -13.42
CA HIS A 44 -12.69 19.04 -12.31
C HIS A 44 -13.01 17.67 -11.65
N ASP A 45 -12.66 16.55 -12.32
CA ASP A 45 -12.83 15.16 -11.86
C ASP A 45 -11.54 14.46 -11.37
N SER A 46 -10.42 15.18 -11.30
CA SER A 46 -9.11 14.63 -10.89
C SER A 46 -9.13 14.07 -9.47
N LEU A 47 -9.81 14.75 -8.53
CA LEU A 47 -9.93 14.30 -7.14
C LEU A 47 -10.64 12.95 -6.99
N ARG A 48 -11.69 12.68 -7.79
CA ARG A 48 -12.41 11.40 -7.76
C ARG A 48 -11.54 10.26 -8.28
N SER A 49 -10.74 10.52 -9.32
CA SER A 49 -9.79 9.55 -9.87
C SER A 49 -8.66 9.24 -8.90
N ILE A 50 -8.14 10.26 -8.21
CA ILE A 50 -7.14 10.13 -7.14
C ILE A 50 -7.69 9.31 -5.97
N ALA A 51 -8.92 9.60 -5.52
CA ALA A 51 -9.56 8.88 -4.43
C ALA A 51 -9.74 7.38 -4.75
N ARG A 52 -10.16 7.04 -5.97
CA ARG A 52 -10.29 5.63 -6.42
C ARG A 52 -8.95 4.90 -6.48
N LEU A 53 -7.89 5.57 -6.91
CA LEU A 53 -6.54 4.99 -6.94
C LEU A 53 -5.99 4.78 -5.53
N ALA A 54 -6.21 5.74 -4.63
CA ALA A 54 -5.85 5.62 -3.22
C ALA A 54 -6.64 4.49 -2.53
N GLU A 55 -7.94 4.37 -2.79
CA GLU A 55 -8.77 3.29 -2.26
C GLU A 55 -8.29 1.92 -2.77
N ALA A 56 -8.00 1.77 -4.07
CA ALA A 56 -7.47 0.53 -4.62
C ALA A 56 -6.10 0.15 -4.02
N ALA A 57 -5.23 1.13 -3.77
CA ALA A 57 -3.94 0.92 -3.11
C ALA A 57 -4.10 0.51 -1.63
N LEU A 58 -5.09 1.08 -0.93
CA LEU A 58 -5.41 0.76 0.45
C LEU A 58 -6.09 -0.62 0.58
N VAL A 59 -7.04 -0.97 -0.28
CA VAL A 59 -7.70 -2.29 -0.27
C VAL A 59 -6.70 -3.43 -0.50
N GLY A 60 -5.60 -3.19 -1.21
CA GLY A 60 -4.49 -4.15 -1.35
C GLY A 60 -3.55 -4.25 -0.13
N THR A 61 -3.68 -3.37 0.87
CA THR A 61 -2.75 -3.23 2.01
C THR A 61 -3.42 -3.26 3.39
N VAL A 62 -4.74 -3.08 3.48
CA VAL A 62 -5.47 -3.09 4.75
C VAL A 62 -5.79 -4.54 5.13
N ARG A 63 -4.98 -5.11 6.03
CA ARG A 63 -5.47 -6.11 6.97
C ARG A 63 -6.54 -5.38 7.79
N ALA A 64 -7.81 -5.77 7.64
CA ALA A 64 -8.94 -5.09 8.27
C ALA A 64 -8.65 -4.84 9.76
N ASP A 65 -8.61 -3.56 10.15
CA ASP A 65 -8.64 -3.16 11.54
C ASP A 65 -10.08 -3.38 12.03
N PRO A 66 -10.33 -4.35 12.93
CA PRO A 66 -11.69 -4.69 13.36
C PRO A 66 -12.37 -3.55 14.14
N ASP A 67 -11.64 -2.51 14.54
CA ASP A 67 -12.16 -1.41 15.36
C ASP A 67 -12.51 -0.15 14.56
N TYR A 68 -12.35 -0.15 13.23
CA TYR A 68 -12.70 1.03 12.40
C TYR A 68 -14.21 1.13 12.17
N VAL A 69 -14.89 1.92 13.01
CA VAL A 69 -16.28 2.33 12.81
C VAL A 69 -16.32 3.63 12.00
N SER A 70 -16.51 3.52 10.70
CA SER A 70 -16.75 4.66 9.79
C SER A 70 -18.08 5.33 10.15
N GLY A 71 -18.07 6.48 10.82
CA GLY A 71 -19.33 7.20 11.04
C GLY A 71 -19.36 8.46 11.91
N GLU A 72 -18.31 8.86 12.63
CA GLU A 72 -18.41 10.09 13.43
C GLU A 72 -18.05 11.32 12.59
N GLN A 73 -19.09 11.91 12.01
CA GLN A 73 -19.11 13.26 11.47
C GLN A 73 -18.78 14.23 12.61
N HIS A 74 -17.55 14.76 12.64
CA HIS A 74 -17.24 15.95 13.43
C HIS A 74 -17.81 17.18 12.71
N GLU A 75 -19.13 17.35 12.80
CA GLU A 75 -19.74 18.67 12.77
C GLU A 75 -19.52 19.31 14.14
N GLN A 76 -18.51 20.17 14.26
CA GLN A 76 -18.52 21.22 15.28
C GLN A 76 -18.27 22.56 14.59
N GLU A 77 -19.39 23.11 14.14
CA GLU A 77 -19.81 24.52 14.21
C GLU A 77 -18.74 25.51 14.68
N GLY A 78 -18.38 26.45 13.81
CA GLY A 78 -18.13 27.84 14.23
C GLY A 78 -19.47 28.57 14.35
N PRO A 79 -19.54 29.77 14.97
CA PRO A 79 -18.47 30.73 15.24
C PRO A 79 -17.95 30.81 16.68
#